data_AF-A0A183EHP3-F1
#
_entry.id   AF-A0A183EHP3-F1
#
_cell.length_a   1.000
_cell.length_b   1.000
_cell.length_c   1.000
_cell.angle_alpha   90.00
_cell.angle_beta   90.00
_cell.angle_gamma   90.00
#
_symmetry.space_group_name_H-M   'P 1'
#
loop_
_entity.id
_entity.type
_entity.pdbx_description
1 polymer ?
#
loop_
_entity_poly.entity_id
_entity_poly.type
_entity_poly.pdbx_seq_one_letter_code
_entity_poly.pdbx_strand_id
1 'polypeptide(L)'
;MHEQPVRSLWQALHGIVCVHKPRDMSISALKRHLIAAICDGANKYCSPLVVPRIEMPVVEAHPVSQAPVVIGLRKQPDYSYCKSYFYYTYWYV
;
A
#
# COMPACT_ATOMS: atom_id res chain seq x y z
N MET A 1 -5.11 2.75 24.88
CA MET A 1 -5.50 2.13 23.59
C MET A 1 -5.54 3.24 22.55
N HIS A 2 -4.52 3.31 21.69
CA HIS A 2 -4.35 4.36 20.67
C HIS A 2 -4.92 3.87 19.34
N GLU A 3 -6.19 4.16 19.09
CA GLU A 3 -6.89 4.06 17.81
C GLU A 3 -7.35 5.51 17.50
N GLN A 4 -7.17 6.17 16.36
CA GLN A 4 -6.90 5.77 14.97
C GLN A 4 -6.21 6.93 14.21
N PRO A 5 -5.00 6.76 13.62
CA PRO A 5 -4.39 7.80 12.78
C PRO A 5 -5.00 7.91 11.37
N VAL A 6 -5.73 6.88 10.92
CA VAL A 6 -6.23 6.78 9.53
C VAL A 6 -7.45 7.66 9.27
N ARG A 7 -8.38 7.78 10.23
CA ARG A 7 -9.56 8.64 10.10
C ARG A 7 -9.20 10.13 10.03
N SER A 8 -8.20 10.56 10.79
CA SER A 8 -7.73 11.95 10.79
C SER A 8 -7.00 12.32 9.49
N LEU A 9 -6.25 11.40 8.89
CA LEU A 9 -5.54 11.67 7.63
C LEU A 9 -6.53 11.87 6.47
N TRP A 10 -7.56 11.03 6.38
CA TRP A 10 -8.55 11.17 5.31
C TRP A 10 -9.33 12.49 5.44
N GLN A 11 -9.70 12.88 6.66
CA GLN A 11 -10.30 14.18 6.89
C GLN A 11 -9.36 15.34 6.53
N ALA A 12 -8.05 15.21 6.78
CA ALA A 12 -7.05 16.21 6.42
C ALA A 12 -6.79 16.32 4.90
N LEU A 13 -7.00 15.23 4.15
CA LEU A 13 -6.85 15.21 2.69
C LEU A 13 -8.11 15.68 1.95
N HIS A 14 -9.27 15.71 2.63
CA HIS A 14 -10.50 16.29 2.11
C HIS A 14 -10.54 17.82 2.34
N GLY A 15 -9.89 18.57 1.45
CA GLY A 15 -9.87 20.03 1.49
C GLY A 15 -9.59 20.67 0.14
N ILE A 16 -9.77 22.00 0.05
CA ILE A 16 -9.39 22.79 -1.12
C ILE A 16 -8.07 23.50 -0.81
N VAL A 17 -7.07 23.33 -1.67
CA VAL A 17 -5.79 24.02 -1.56
C VAL A 17 -5.66 25.02 -2.70
N CYS A 18 -5.54 26.30 -2.36
CA CYS A 18 -5.25 27.37 -3.30
C CYS A 18 -3.74 27.61 -3.35
N VAL A 19 -3.14 27.57 -4.54
CA VAL A 19 -1.71 27.84 -4.73
C VAL A 19 -1.46 28.89 -5.80
N HIS A 20 -0.43 29.70 -5.57
CA HIS A 20 0.06 30.63 -6.57
C HIS A 20 0.80 29.87 -7.68
N LYS A 21 0.40 30.06 -8.94
CA LYS A 21 1.11 29.48 -10.09
C LYS A 21 2.27 30.38 -10.52
N PRO A 22 3.53 29.94 -10.41
CA PRO A 22 4.67 30.69 -10.95
C PRO A 22 4.52 30.87 -12.47
N ARG A 23 5.02 31.98 -13.01
CA ARG A 23 4.86 32.33 -14.44
C ARG A 23 5.44 31.23 -15.35
N ASP A 24 6.63 30.75 -15.02
CA ASP A 24 7.42 29.82 -15.86
C ASP A 24 7.07 28.33 -15.64
N MET A 25 6.09 28.03 -14.80
CA MET A 25 5.68 26.66 -14.50
C MET A 25 4.37 26.30 -15.20
N SER A 26 4.34 25.16 -15.89
CA SER A 26 3.10 24.63 -16.46
C SER A 26 2.16 24.13 -15.35
N ILE A 27 0.85 24.20 -15.58
CA ILE A 27 -0.15 23.69 -14.64
C ILE A 27 0.09 22.20 -14.34
N SER A 28 0.48 21.41 -15.35
CA SER A 28 0.80 19.99 -15.20
C SER A 28 2.04 19.72 -14.35
N ALA A 29 3.06 20.59 -14.42
CA ALA A 29 4.22 20.49 -13.55
C ALA A 29 3.87 20.85 -12.11
N LEU A 30 3.09 21.93 -11.91
CA LEU A 30 2.61 22.33 -10.59
C LEU A 30 1.78 21.23 -9.92
N LYS A 31 0.83 20.63 -10.66
CA LYS A 31 0.03 19.49 -10.16
C LYS A 31 0.90 18.33 -9.69
N ARG A 32 1.91 17.94 -10.49
CA ARG A 32 2.86 16.88 -10.11
C ARG A 32 3.64 17.22 -8.85
N HIS A 33 4.12 18.46 -8.73
CA HIS A 33 4.81 18.92 -7.53
C HIS A 33 3.93 18.87 -6.29
N LEU A 34 2.67 19.32 -6.38
CA LEU A 34 1.73 19.27 -5.26
C LEU A 34 1.44 17.83 -4.83
N ILE A 35 1.18 16.95 -5.80
CA ILE A 35 0.95 15.53 -5.52
C ILE A 35 2.17 14.92 -4.81
N ALA A 36 3.36 15.14 -5.35
CA ALA A 36 4.59 14.63 -4.75
C ALA A 36 4.79 15.13 -3.31
N ALA A 37 4.61 16.43 -3.07
CA ALA A 37 4.77 17.01 -1.73
C ALA A 37 3.72 16.49 -0.73
N ILE A 38 2.46 16.32 -1.15
CA ILE A 38 1.40 15.77 -0.31
C ILE A 38 1.69 14.30 0.00
N CYS A 39 2.05 13.50 -1.00
CA CYS A 39 2.41 12.09 -0.81
C CYS A 39 3.62 11.94 0.11
N ASP A 40 4.68 12.72 -0.07
CA ASP A 40 5.86 12.69 0.80
C ASP A 40 5.52 13.09 2.25
N GLY A 41 4.64 14.08 2.42
CA GLY A 41 4.11 14.45 3.72
C GLY A 41 3.33 13.30 4.36
N ALA A 42 2.33 12.77 3.66
CA ALA A 42 1.48 11.67 4.15
C ALA A 42 2.29 10.40 4.47
N ASN A 43 3.25 10.04 3.61
CA ASN A 43 4.11 8.88 3.80
C ASN A 43 4.98 8.95 5.06
N LYS A 44 5.30 10.15 5.58
CA LYS A 44 6.02 10.30 6.86
C LYS A 44 5.14 10.03 8.08
N TYR A 45 3.83 10.24 7.96
CA TYR A 45 2.86 9.98 9.03
C TYR A 45 2.30 8.56 9.00
N CYS A 46 2.33 7.92 7.84
CA CYS A 46 1.99 6.52 7.70
C CYS A 46 3.16 5.64 8.16
N SER A 47 2.92 4.73 9.11
CA SER A 47 3.88 3.67 9.41
C SER A 47 4.18 2.86 8.14
N PRO A 48 5.42 2.38 7.95
CA PRO A 48 5.73 1.51 6.82
C PRO A 48 4.76 0.34 6.79
N LEU A 49 4.23 0.05 5.61
CA LEU A 49 3.25 -1.01 5.40
C LEU A 49 3.90 -2.35 5.77
N VAL A 50 3.60 -2.86 6.96
CA VAL A 50 4.03 -4.20 7.37
C VAL A 50 3.06 -5.20 6.78
N VAL A 51 3.44 -5.83 5.68
CA VAL A 51 2.64 -6.92 5.10
C VAL A 51 2.71 -8.11 6.07
N PRO A 52 1.57 -8.56 6.64
CA PRO A 52 1.56 -9.69 7.54
C PRO A 52 2.06 -10.94 6.79
N ARG A 53 2.77 -11.81 7.50
CA ARG A 53 3.25 -13.09 6.94
C ARG A 53 2.33 -14.20 7.40
N ILE A 54 1.96 -15.07 6.46
CA ILE A 54 1.23 -16.31 6.72
C ILE A 54 2.13 -17.51 6.51
N GLU A 55 1.82 -18.58 7.23
CA GLU A 55 2.45 -19.87 7.05
C GLU A 55 1.65 -20.66 6.01
N MET A 56 2.34 -21.12 4.98
CA MET A 56 1.73 -21.83 3.87
C MET A 56 2.40 -23.19 3.69
N PRO A 57 1.61 -24.26 3.52
CA PRO A 57 2.16 -25.60 3.38
C PRO A 57 2.95 -25.71 2.08
N VAL A 58 4.17 -26.22 2.18
CA VAL A 58 4.95 -26.66 1.03
C VAL A 58 4.55 -28.09 0.74
N VAL A 59 4.06 -28.32 -0.47
CA VAL A 59 3.53 -29.62 -0.89
C VAL A 59 4.41 -30.18 -1.98
N GLU A 60 4.82 -31.43 -1.82
CA GLU A 60 5.52 -32.21 -2.84
C GLU A 60 4.72 -33.47 -3.18
N ALA A 61 5.00 -34.04 -4.35
CA ALA A 61 4.35 -35.28 -4.77
C ALA A 61 4.96 -36.48 -4.03
N HIS A 62 4.11 -37.33 -3.46
CA HIS A 62 4.55 -38.59 -2.89
C HIS A 62 5.21 -39.47 -3.97
N PRO A 63 6.39 -40.07 -3.74
CA PRO A 63 7.17 -40.73 -4.79
C PRO A 63 6.43 -41.85 -5.53
N VAL A 64 5.50 -42.54 -4.85
CA VAL A 64 4.78 -43.70 -5.40
C VAL A 64 3.36 -43.34 -5.83
N SER A 65 2.59 -42.70 -4.95
CA SER A 65 1.16 -42.44 -5.18
C SER A 65 0.91 -41.12 -5.90
N GLN A 66 1.94 -40.27 -6.07
CA GLN A 66 1.83 -38.90 -6.60
C GLN A 66 0.85 -38.01 -5.83
N ALA A 67 0.39 -38.46 -4.65
CA ALA A 67 -0.50 -37.69 -3.80
C ALA A 67 0.25 -36.49 -3.20
N PRO A 68 -0.42 -35.34 -3.02
CA PRO A 68 0.17 -34.18 -2.39
C PRO A 68 0.51 -34.47 -0.91
N VAL A 69 1.78 -34.33 -0.54
CA VAL A 69 2.26 -34.48 0.84
C VAL A 69 2.84 -33.16 1.31
N VAL A 70 2.40 -32.69 2.48
CA VAL A 70 2.95 -31.49 3.12
C VAL A 70 4.32 -31.85 3.72
N ILE A 71 5.37 -31.25 3.18
CA ILE A 71 6.76 -31.48 3.63
C ILE A 71 7.26 -30.41 4.59
N GLY A 72 6.52 -29.31 4.75
CA GLY A 72 6.89 -28.24 5.67
C GLY A 72 6.01 -27.01 5.54
N LEU A 73 6.37 -25.97 6.27
CA LEU A 73 5.70 -24.67 6.26
C LEU A 73 6.66 -23.59 5.76
N ARG A 74 6.19 -22.75 4.84
CA ARG A 74 6.90 -21.58 4.35
C ARG A 74 6.19 -20.32 4.83
N LYS A 75 6.95 -19.40 5.41
CA LYS A 75 6.47 -18.04 5.66
C LYS A 75 6.45 -17.27 4.34
N GLN A 76 5.28 -16.74 3.97
CA GLN A 76 5.12 -15.89 2.80
C GLN A 76 4.23 -14.67 3.12
N PRO A 77 4.30 -13.58 2.33
CA PRO A 77 3.41 -12.45 2.51
C PRO A 77 1.95 -12.87 2.34
N ASP A 78 1.08 -12.33 3.19
CA ASP A 78 -0.35 -12.54 3.11
C ASP A 78 -0.98 -11.58 2.10
N TYR A 79 -1.24 -12.09 0.91
CA TYR A 79 -1.88 -11.31 -0.16
C TYR A 79 -3.41 -11.25 -0.03
N SER A 80 -4.02 -11.91 0.96
CA SER A 80 -5.46 -11.74 1.21
C SER A 80 -5.80 -10.31 1.66
N TYR A 81 -4.86 -9.66 2.36
CA TYR A 81 -4.92 -8.25 2.74
C TYR A 81 -4.82 -7.28 1.54
N CYS A 82 -4.22 -7.70 0.42
CA CYS A 82 -4.04 -6.83 -0.76
C CYS A 82 -5.36 -6.41 -1.44
N LYS A 83 -6.50 -7.06 -1.16
CA LYS A 83 -7.80 -6.66 -1.75
C LYS A 83 -8.22 -5.23 -1.36
N SER A 84 -7.81 -4.74 -0.19
CA SER A 84 -8.03 -3.33 0.19
C SER A 84 -6.97 -2.37 -0.37
N TYR A 85 -5.78 -2.85 -0.73
CA TYR A 85 -4.66 -2.00 -1.17
C TYR A 85 -4.54 -1.85 -2.70
N PHE A 86 -5.05 -2.82 -3.48
CA PHE A 86 -5.09 -2.68 -4.94
C PHE A 86 -6.00 -1.54 -5.42
N TYR A 87 -6.97 -1.11 -4.61
CA TYR A 87 -7.76 0.10 -4.91
C TYR A 87 -6.97 1.40 -4.71
N TYR A 88 -5.81 1.39 -4.04
CA TYR A 88 -5.01 2.60 -3.80
C TYR A 88 -3.78 2.70 -4.70
N THR A 89 -3.21 1.58 -5.16
CA THR A 89 -2.04 1.59 -6.06
C THR A 89 -2.39 1.79 -7.53
N TYR A 90 -3.63 1.53 -7.97
CA TYR A 90 -4.06 1.80 -9.36
C TYR A 90 -4.71 3.17 -9.58
N TRP A 91 -4.74 4.05 -8.57
CA TRP A 91 -5.16 5.45 -8.73
C TRP A 91 -4.00 6.45 -8.78
N TYR A 92 -2.76 5.97 -8.63
CA TYR A 92 -1.53 6.79 -8.63
C TYR A 92 -0.49 6.29 -9.65
N VAL A 93 -0.95 5.75 -10.79
CA VAL A 93 -0.12 5.61 -12.00
C VAL A 93 -0.87 6.26 -13.16
#